data_AF-A0A920JX39-F1
#
_entry.id   AF-A0A920JX39-F1
#
_cell.length_a   1.000
_cell.length_b   1.000
_cell.length_c   1.000
_cell.angle_alpha   90.00
_cell.angle_beta   90.00
_cell.angle_gamma   90.00
#
_symmetry.space_group_name_H-M   'P 1'
#
loop_
_entity.id
_entity.type
_entity.pdbx_description
1 polymer ?
#
loop_
_entity_poly.entity_id
_entity_poly.type
_entity_poly.pdbx_seq_one_letter_code
_entity_poly.pdbx_strand_id
1 'polypeptide(L)'
;MRQLNIGICGLGTVGSGVLSVLQNNSDIIREKSSCLIHVTHVATRNANHGCNVENIQFSKDIFEVARDSDIDLLVELIGGTSSALELVMLAISNGKHVVTANKALIAEHGTSILQAAYEANVIVAFEASVAGGIPILKSIREGLVANKINWLAGIINGTTNFILSEMSSKGRSFESVLEEAQKRGYAEADPTFDIEGIDASQKLSILTSMSFGMHLPLDHLFTEGITEIP
;
A
#
# COMPACT_ATOMS: atom_id res chain seq x y z
N MET A 1 14.31 -22.96 -12.68
CA MET A 1 14.24 -21.75 -11.81
C MET A 1 12.93 -21.06 -12.15
N ARG A 2 12.13 -20.65 -11.17
CA ARG A 2 10.82 -20.04 -11.44
C ARG A 2 11.03 -18.59 -11.88
N GLN A 3 10.54 -18.22 -13.05
CA GLN A 3 10.46 -16.82 -13.48
C GLN A 3 9.05 -16.30 -13.15
N LEU A 4 8.96 -15.04 -12.74
CA LEU A 4 7.72 -14.35 -12.47
C LEU A 4 7.73 -13.02 -13.22
N ASN A 5 6.83 -12.88 -14.18
CA ASN A 5 6.63 -11.64 -14.93
C ASN A 5 5.62 -10.75 -14.19
N ILE A 6 6.03 -9.51 -13.93
CA ILE A 6 5.30 -8.57 -13.11
C ILE A 6 4.88 -7.36 -13.93
N GLY A 7 3.62 -6.97 -13.75
CA GLY A 7 3.03 -5.76 -14.29
C GLY A 7 2.85 -4.71 -13.20
N ILE A 8 3.27 -3.46 -13.41
CA ILE A 8 3.10 -2.38 -12.41
C ILE A 8 2.13 -1.31 -12.93
N CYS A 9 1.03 -1.10 -12.21
CA CYS A 9 0.07 -0.03 -12.47
C CYS A 9 0.28 1.10 -11.46
N GLY A 10 0.71 2.26 -11.94
CA GLY A 10 1.06 3.42 -11.12
C GLY A 10 2.58 3.57 -10.97
N LEU A 11 3.13 4.60 -11.61
CA LEU A 11 4.56 4.94 -11.58
C LEU A 11 4.83 6.27 -10.86
N GLY A 12 4.14 6.52 -9.75
CA GLY A 12 4.48 7.59 -8.82
C GLY A 12 5.72 7.24 -7.98
N THR A 13 5.92 7.93 -6.85
CA THR A 13 7.05 7.73 -5.94
C THR A 13 7.24 6.26 -5.52
N VAL A 14 6.14 5.56 -5.19
CA VAL A 14 6.21 4.15 -4.76
C VAL A 14 6.52 3.24 -5.95
N GLY A 15 5.85 3.45 -7.10
CA GLY A 15 6.04 2.59 -8.28
C GLY A 15 7.44 2.68 -8.86
N SER A 16 8.01 3.89 -8.95
CA SER A 16 9.40 4.07 -9.37
C SER A 16 10.38 3.49 -8.35
N GLY A 17 10.09 3.59 -7.05
CA GLY A 17 10.85 2.94 -5.99
C GLY A 17 10.85 1.42 -6.10
N VAL A 18 9.69 0.80 -6.35
CA VAL A 18 9.57 -0.65 -6.58
C VAL A 18 10.42 -1.07 -7.78
N LEU A 19 10.30 -0.37 -8.92
CA LEU A 19 11.08 -0.67 -10.11
C LEU A 19 12.59 -0.60 -9.83
N SER A 20 13.04 0.47 -9.18
CA SER A 20 14.44 0.66 -8.83
C SER A 20 14.96 -0.42 -7.88
N VAL A 21 14.20 -0.78 -6.85
CA VAL A 21 14.58 -1.82 -5.89
C VAL A 21 14.68 -3.19 -6.57
N LEU A 22 13.72 -3.54 -7.43
CA LEU A 22 13.73 -4.82 -8.15
C LEU A 22 14.93 -4.92 -9.12
N GLN A 23 15.26 -3.85 -9.83
CA GLN A 23 16.41 -3.81 -10.73
C GLN A 23 17.73 -3.90 -9.96
N ASN A 24 17.93 -3.04 -8.97
CA ASN A 24 19.18 -2.93 -8.21
C ASN A 24 19.47 -4.15 -7.33
N ASN A 25 18.42 -4.83 -6.85
CA ASN A 25 18.55 -5.96 -5.92
C ASN A 25 18.20 -7.30 -6.58
N SER A 26 18.16 -7.38 -7.91
CA SER A 26 17.77 -8.59 -8.65
C SER A 26 18.56 -9.83 -8.24
N ASP A 27 19.88 -9.71 -8.06
CA ASP A 27 20.75 -10.81 -7.63
C ASP A 27 20.41 -11.31 -6.21
N ILE A 28 20.26 -10.41 -5.24
CA ILE A 28 19.96 -10.80 -3.85
C ILE A 28 18.56 -11.39 -3.73
N ILE A 29 17.60 -10.88 -4.51
CA ILE A 29 16.23 -11.41 -4.57
C ILE A 29 16.28 -12.81 -5.17
N ARG A 30 16.99 -13.00 -6.29
CA ARG A 30 17.15 -14.31 -6.93
C ARG A 30 17.76 -15.33 -5.99
N GLU A 31 18.82 -14.98 -5.28
CA GLU A 31 19.48 -15.87 -4.32
C GLU A 31 18.57 -16.29 -3.16
N LYS A 32 17.83 -15.33 -2.59
CA LYS A 32 16.98 -15.59 -1.41
C LYS A 32 15.65 -16.24 -1.74
N SER A 33 15.06 -15.94 -2.90
CA SER A 33 13.74 -16.43 -3.28
C SER A 33 13.78 -17.62 -4.24
N SER A 34 14.95 -17.92 -4.83
CA SER A 34 15.08 -18.88 -5.94
C SER A 34 14.15 -18.56 -7.13
N CYS A 35 13.73 -17.29 -7.25
CA CYS A 35 12.82 -16.78 -8.27
C CYS A 35 13.45 -15.59 -9.00
N LEU A 36 13.34 -15.58 -10.33
CA LEU A 36 13.69 -14.44 -11.15
C LEU A 36 12.46 -13.56 -11.32
N ILE A 37 12.52 -12.35 -10.78
CA ILE A 37 11.45 -11.35 -10.92
C ILE A 37 11.79 -10.45 -12.10
N HIS A 38 10.87 -10.35 -13.06
CA HIS A 38 11.05 -9.53 -14.25
C HIS A 38 9.86 -8.58 -14.42
N VAL A 39 10.11 -7.28 -14.41
CA VAL A 39 9.08 -6.27 -14.70
C VAL A 39 8.98 -6.14 -16.22
N THR A 40 7.90 -6.64 -16.80
CA THR A 40 7.74 -6.70 -18.27
C THR A 40 6.77 -5.64 -18.79
N HIS A 41 5.85 -5.16 -17.94
CA HIS A 41 4.82 -4.21 -18.35
C HIS A 41 4.56 -3.19 -17.25
N VAL A 42 4.52 -1.91 -17.61
CA VAL A 42 4.15 -0.82 -16.71
C VAL A 42 3.02 0.00 -17.32
N ALA A 43 2.12 0.50 -16.48
CA ALA A 43 1.08 1.41 -16.92
C ALA A 43 0.88 2.59 -15.97
N THR A 44 0.75 3.78 -16.54
CA THR A 44 0.46 5.01 -15.81
C THR A 44 -0.19 6.02 -16.73
N ARG A 45 -1.11 6.84 -16.18
CA ARG A 45 -1.74 7.94 -16.93
C ARG A 45 -0.73 9.02 -17.30
N ASN A 46 0.31 9.21 -16.47
CA ASN A 46 1.34 10.23 -16.68
C ASN A 46 2.60 9.61 -17.28
N ALA A 47 2.93 9.98 -18.52
CA ALA A 47 4.14 9.54 -19.21
C ALA A 47 5.43 10.14 -18.64
N ASN A 48 5.34 11.20 -17.84
CA ASN A 48 6.50 11.81 -17.19
C ASN A 48 6.69 11.25 -15.79
N HIS A 49 7.07 9.97 -15.71
CA HIS A 49 7.16 9.19 -14.49
C HIS A 49 8.57 9.13 -13.87
N GLY A 50 9.55 9.82 -14.47
CA GLY A 50 10.89 10.03 -13.89
C GLY A 50 11.72 8.76 -13.65
N CYS A 51 11.35 7.62 -14.23
CA CYS A 51 12.05 6.34 -14.06
C CYS A 51 12.37 5.68 -15.40
N ASN A 52 13.46 4.91 -15.44
CA ASN A 52 13.88 4.21 -16.64
C ASN A 52 13.02 2.96 -16.86
N VAL A 53 12.21 3.00 -17.91
CA VAL A 53 11.36 1.88 -18.37
C VAL A 53 11.84 1.34 -19.72
N GLU A 54 13.11 1.60 -20.06
CA GLU A 54 13.73 1.06 -21.27
C GLU A 54 13.66 -0.49 -21.26
N ASN A 55 13.19 -1.06 -22.37
CA ASN A 55 12.90 -2.49 -22.53
C ASN A 55 11.72 -3.05 -21.71
N ILE A 56 10.89 -2.18 -21.13
CA ILE A 56 9.64 -2.55 -20.47
C ILE A 56 8.47 -2.05 -21.33
N GLN A 57 7.46 -2.90 -21.55
CA GLN A 57 6.25 -2.47 -22.24
C GLN A 57 5.56 -1.36 -21.44
N PHE A 58 5.17 -0.29 -22.12
CA PHE A 58 4.49 0.85 -21.49
C PHE A 58 3.09 1.03 -22.05
N SER A 59 2.10 1.18 -21.17
CA SER A 59 0.72 1.47 -21.53
C SER A 59 0.16 2.65 -20.75
N LYS A 60 -0.72 3.43 -21.40
CA LYS A 60 -1.48 4.50 -20.71
C LYS A 60 -2.74 3.96 -20.05
N ASP A 61 -3.31 2.90 -20.60
CA ASP A 61 -4.41 2.16 -20.00
C ASP A 61 -3.86 1.13 -19.00
N ILE A 62 -4.20 1.32 -17.73
CA ILE A 62 -3.82 0.39 -16.64
C ILE A 62 -4.43 -1.00 -16.83
N PHE A 63 -5.56 -1.12 -17.53
CA PHE A 63 -6.22 -2.40 -17.74
C PHE A 63 -5.49 -3.27 -18.76
N GLU A 64 -4.60 -2.71 -19.60
CA GLU A 64 -3.77 -3.51 -20.50
C GLU A 64 -2.85 -4.45 -19.73
N VAL A 65 -2.30 -4.02 -18.59
CA VAL A 65 -1.47 -4.86 -17.71
C VAL A 65 -2.28 -6.03 -17.15
N ALA A 66 -3.53 -5.78 -16.73
CA ALA A 66 -4.40 -6.83 -16.19
C ALA A 66 -4.86 -7.82 -17.27
N ARG A 67 -4.88 -7.44 -18.55
CA ARG A 67 -5.28 -8.28 -19.68
C ARG A 67 -4.11 -9.02 -20.34
N ASP A 68 -2.89 -8.58 -20.08
CA ASP A 68 -1.68 -9.17 -20.63
C ASP A 68 -1.49 -10.61 -20.13
N SER A 69 -1.50 -11.58 -21.05
CA SER A 69 -1.38 -13.00 -20.72
C SER A 69 -0.02 -13.38 -20.15
N ASP A 70 1.02 -12.57 -20.41
CA ASP A 70 2.39 -12.86 -20.00
C ASP A 70 2.68 -12.37 -18.57
N ILE A 71 1.74 -11.65 -17.94
CA ILE A 71 1.85 -11.16 -16.56
C ILE A 71 1.30 -12.18 -15.57
N ASP A 72 2.15 -12.63 -14.64
CA ASP A 72 1.79 -13.53 -13.54
C ASP A 72 1.27 -12.76 -12.32
N LEU A 73 1.80 -11.55 -12.09
CA LEU A 73 1.53 -10.74 -10.90
C LEU A 73 1.32 -9.27 -11.28
N LEU A 74 0.21 -8.69 -10.84
CA LEU A 74 -0.07 -7.26 -10.96
C LEU A 74 0.25 -6.53 -9.66
N VAL A 75 1.01 -5.44 -9.76
CA VAL A 75 1.31 -4.52 -8.66
C VAL A 75 0.44 -3.27 -8.84
N GLU A 76 -0.51 -3.05 -7.94
CA GLU A 76 -1.43 -1.91 -7.95
C GLU A 76 -0.95 -0.79 -7.03
N LEU A 77 -0.64 0.36 -7.61
CA LEU A 77 -0.11 1.57 -6.96
C LEU A 77 -0.76 2.84 -7.55
N ILE A 78 -2.00 2.74 -8.03
CA ILE A 78 -2.69 3.85 -8.70
C ILE A 78 -3.40 4.79 -7.72
N GLY A 79 -3.73 4.28 -6.52
CA GLY A 79 -4.51 5.02 -5.52
C GLY A 79 -5.99 5.18 -5.89
N GLY A 80 -6.79 5.71 -4.96
CA GLY A 80 -8.26 5.75 -5.08
C GLY A 80 -8.91 4.36 -5.00
N THR A 81 -10.23 4.28 -5.06
CA THR A 81 -10.94 3.00 -4.87
C THR A 81 -11.62 2.49 -6.12
N SER A 82 -12.34 3.32 -6.89
CA SER A 82 -13.16 2.86 -8.02
C SER A 82 -12.36 2.17 -9.14
N SER A 83 -11.43 2.88 -9.79
CA SER A 83 -10.61 2.26 -10.86
C SER A 83 -9.65 1.20 -10.33
N ALA A 84 -9.23 1.30 -9.07
CA ALA A 84 -8.34 0.33 -8.45
C ALA A 84 -9.06 -1.00 -8.19
N LEU A 85 -10.31 -0.94 -7.73
CA LEU A 85 -11.17 -2.11 -7.56
C LEU A 85 -11.39 -2.83 -8.90
N GLU A 86 -11.78 -2.08 -9.95
CA GLU A 86 -11.97 -2.66 -11.28
C GLU A 86 -10.71 -3.35 -11.80
N LEU A 87 -9.54 -2.71 -11.62
CA LEU A 87 -8.25 -3.26 -12.03
C LEU A 87 -7.91 -4.54 -11.28
N VAL A 88 -8.03 -4.54 -9.95
CA VAL A 88 -7.70 -5.68 -9.10
C VAL A 88 -8.64 -6.85 -9.38
N MET A 89 -9.94 -6.61 -9.50
CA MET A 89 -10.92 -7.66 -9.81
C MET A 89 -10.70 -8.25 -11.20
N LEU A 90 -10.31 -7.44 -12.19
CA LEU A 90 -9.95 -7.92 -13.53
C LEU A 90 -8.66 -8.75 -13.51
N ALA A 91 -7.66 -8.35 -12.72
CA ALA A 91 -6.43 -9.12 -12.58
C ALA A 91 -6.71 -10.50 -11.96
N ILE A 92 -7.53 -10.53 -10.90
CA ILE A 92 -7.96 -11.77 -10.22
C ILE A 92 -8.73 -12.68 -11.19
N SER A 93 -9.69 -12.15 -11.95
CA SER A 93 -10.47 -12.95 -12.90
C SER A 93 -9.62 -13.51 -14.05
N ASN A 94 -8.52 -12.84 -14.39
CA ASN A 94 -7.51 -13.31 -15.34
C ASN A 94 -6.43 -14.21 -14.69
N GLY A 95 -6.64 -14.67 -13.47
CA GLY A 95 -5.75 -15.62 -12.78
C GLY A 95 -4.42 -15.03 -12.30
N LYS A 96 -4.32 -13.71 -12.15
CA LYS A 96 -3.10 -13.02 -11.72
C LYS A 96 -3.06 -12.86 -10.22
N HIS A 97 -1.88 -13.04 -9.64
CA HIS A 97 -1.62 -12.59 -8.27
C HIS A 97 -1.64 -11.06 -8.21
N VAL A 98 -1.97 -10.49 -7.05
CA VAL A 98 -2.02 -9.04 -6.87
C VAL A 98 -1.19 -8.63 -5.65
N VAL A 99 -0.41 -7.58 -5.80
CA VAL A 99 0.23 -6.87 -4.69
C VAL A 99 -0.26 -5.42 -4.72
N THR A 100 -0.72 -4.88 -3.59
CA THR A 100 -1.20 -3.49 -3.52
C THR A 100 -0.67 -2.76 -2.28
N ALA A 101 -0.47 -1.45 -2.40
CA ALA A 101 -0.23 -0.56 -1.25
C ALA A 101 -1.46 0.28 -0.88
N ASN A 102 -2.61 0.00 -1.48
CA ASN A 102 -3.80 0.84 -1.41
C ASN A 102 -4.66 0.51 -0.18
N LYS A 103 -4.37 1.20 0.93
CA LYS A 103 -5.09 1.04 2.20
C LYS A 103 -6.59 1.31 2.09
N ALA A 104 -7.00 2.30 1.29
CA ALA A 104 -8.40 2.67 1.17
C ALA A 104 -9.19 1.57 0.47
N LEU A 105 -8.63 1.02 -0.62
CA LEU A 105 -9.19 -0.12 -1.34
C LEU A 105 -9.35 -1.35 -0.43
N ILE A 106 -8.34 -1.69 0.36
CA ILE A 106 -8.39 -2.87 1.24
C ILE A 106 -9.33 -2.63 2.42
N ALA A 107 -9.37 -1.43 2.99
CA ALA A 107 -10.29 -1.11 4.07
C ALA A 107 -11.76 -1.16 3.62
N GLU A 108 -12.07 -0.67 2.43
CA GLU A 108 -13.45 -0.62 1.90
C GLU A 108 -13.90 -1.93 1.24
N HIS A 109 -13.03 -2.56 0.45
CA HIS A 109 -13.38 -3.68 -0.43
C HIS A 109 -12.55 -4.95 -0.19
N GLY A 110 -11.72 -4.98 0.87
CA GLY A 110 -10.82 -6.10 1.15
C GLY A 110 -11.52 -7.45 1.26
N THR A 111 -12.69 -7.50 1.92
CA THR A 111 -13.47 -8.75 2.06
C THR A 111 -13.85 -9.34 0.69
N SER A 112 -14.41 -8.53 -0.21
CA SER A 112 -14.78 -8.97 -1.57
C SER A 112 -13.57 -9.35 -2.42
N ILE A 113 -12.48 -8.58 -2.33
CA ILE A 113 -11.25 -8.83 -3.08
C ILE A 113 -10.62 -10.16 -2.65
N LEU A 114 -10.52 -10.41 -1.34
CA LEU A 114 -9.93 -11.63 -0.80
C LEU A 114 -10.80 -12.86 -1.07
N GLN A 115 -12.12 -12.72 -1.04
CA GLN A 115 -13.04 -13.78 -1.43
C GLN A 115 -12.87 -14.15 -2.92
N ALA A 116 -12.82 -13.16 -3.82
CA ALA A 116 -12.60 -13.40 -5.24
C ALA A 116 -11.22 -14.03 -5.50
N ALA A 117 -10.19 -13.59 -4.78
CA ALA A 117 -8.85 -14.16 -4.88
C ALA A 117 -8.81 -15.63 -4.44
N TYR A 118 -9.52 -15.97 -3.36
CA TYR A 118 -9.68 -17.35 -2.91
C TYR A 118 -10.37 -18.23 -3.95
N GLU A 119 -11.47 -17.74 -4.55
CA GLU A 119 -12.22 -18.45 -5.59
C GLU A 119 -11.41 -18.67 -6.87
N ALA A 120 -10.58 -17.69 -7.25
CA ALA A 120 -9.69 -17.77 -8.41
C ALA A 120 -8.36 -18.49 -8.13
N ASN A 121 -8.11 -18.95 -6.90
CA ASN A 121 -6.85 -19.56 -6.46
C ASN A 121 -5.62 -18.67 -6.72
N VAL A 122 -5.76 -17.37 -6.44
CA VAL A 122 -4.67 -16.38 -6.54
C VAL A 122 -4.44 -15.69 -5.19
N ILE A 123 -3.25 -15.10 -5.03
CA ILE A 123 -2.88 -14.38 -3.80
C ILE A 123 -3.07 -12.89 -4.02
N VAL A 124 -3.71 -12.22 -3.05
CA VAL A 124 -3.69 -10.76 -2.90
C VAL A 124 -2.88 -10.43 -1.65
N ALA A 125 -1.78 -9.69 -1.81
CA ALA A 125 -0.91 -9.24 -0.73
C ALA A 125 -0.92 -7.72 -0.61
N PHE A 126 -0.96 -7.21 0.62
CA PHE A 126 -1.15 -5.79 0.89
C PHE A 126 -0.32 -5.26 2.06
N GLU A 127 0.87 -5.85 2.30
CA GLU A 127 1.79 -5.42 3.38
C GLU A 127 2.06 -3.91 3.35
N ALA A 128 2.39 -3.37 2.17
CA ALA A 128 2.74 -1.96 2.01
C ALA A 128 1.58 -0.98 2.30
N SER A 129 0.35 -1.46 2.48
CA SER A 129 -0.79 -0.63 2.85
C SER A 129 -0.77 -0.16 4.31
N VAL A 130 -0.04 -0.87 5.18
CA VAL A 130 0.03 -0.59 6.62
C VAL A 130 1.47 -0.52 7.08
N ALA A 131 1.81 0.53 7.84
CA ALA A 131 3.13 0.70 8.47
C ALA A 131 4.34 0.68 7.51
N GLY A 132 4.12 0.90 6.21
CA GLY A 132 5.18 1.11 5.22
C GLY A 132 6.13 -0.09 5.10
N GLY A 133 7.37 0.08 5.56
CA GLY A 133 8.41 -0.95 5.51
C GLY A 133 8.41 -1.93 6.70
N ILE A 134 7.55 -1.73 7.70
CA ILE A 134 7.46 -2.63 8.87
C ILE A 134 6.63 -3.85 8.46
N PRO A 135 7.15 -5.10 8.57
CA PRO A 135 6.46 -6.31 8.12
C PRO A 135 5.37 -6.77 9.12
N ILE A 136 4.42 -5.88 9.44
CA ILE A 136 3.46 -6.07 10.51
C ILE A 136 2.38 -7.10 10.14
N LEU A 137 1.86 -7.07 8.91
CA LEU A 137 0.82 -8.01 8.48
C LEU A 137 1.40 -9.42 8.37
N LYS A 138 2.62 -9.57 7.85
CA LYS A 138 3.36 -10.84 7.89
C LYS A 138 3.61 -11.32 9.31
N SER A 139 4.00 -10.43 10.22
CA SER A 139 4.21 -10.79 11.63
C SER A 139 2.93 -11.31 12.28
N ILE A 140 1.78 -10.66 12.04
CA ILE A 140 0.48 -11.11 12.54
C ILE A 140 0.07 -12.44 11.92
N ARG A 141 0.13 -12.55 10.59
CA ARG A 141 -0.38 -13.71 9.83
C ARG A 141 0.48 -14.96 9.99
N GLU A 142 1.80 -14.81 10.03
CA GLU A 142 2.74 -15.93 9.99
C GLU A 142 3.48 -16.09 11.31
N GLY A 143 4.01 -14.99 11.86
CA GLY A 143 4.80 -15.03 13.10
C GLY A 143 3.98 -15.29 14.36
N LEU A 144 2.75 -14.77 14.41
CA LEU A 144 1.86 -14.86 15.57
C LEU A 144 0.72 -15.86 15.40
N VAL A 145 0.79 -16.74 14.39
CA VAL A 145 -0.29 -17.70 14.06
C VAL A 145 -0.71 -18.59 15.24
N ALA A 146 0.18 -18.88 16.19
CA ALA A 146 -0.10 -19.68 17.38
C ALA A 146 -0.62 -18.87 18.59
N ASN A 147 -0.77 -17.55 18.46
CA ASN A 147 -1.13 -16.65 19.55
C ASN A 147 -2.54 -16.11 19.38
N LYS A 148 -3.25 -15.97 20.50
CA LYS A 148 -4.47 -15.16 20.55
C LYS A 148 -4.09 -13.71 20.81
N ILE A 149 -4.25 -12.86 19.81
CA ILE A 149 -4.04 -11.41 19.97
C ILE A 149 -5.21 -10.86 20.80
N ASN A 150 -4.89 -10.22 21.93
CA ASN A 150 -5.90 -9.62 22.81
C ASN A 150 -6.12 -8.13 22.54
N TRP A 151 -5.07 -7.42 22.14
CA TRP A 151 -5.09 -6.00 21.79
C TRP A 151 -3.88 -5.68 20.90
N LEU A 152 -3.98 -4.56 20.17
CA LEU A 152 -2.89 -3.97 19.41
C LEU A 152 -2.97 -2.45 19.53
N ALA A 153 -1.83 -1.79 19.50
CA ALA A 153 -1.71 -0.34 19.50
C ALA A 153 -0.47 0.05 18.69
N GLY A 154 -0.52 1.19 18.00
CA GLY A 154 0.63 1.63 17.20
C GLY A 154 0.51 3.05 16.71
N ILE A 155 1.67 3.70 16.59
CA ILE A 155 1.82 4.97 15.89
C ILE A 155 2.01 4.64 14.41
N ILE A 156 0.95 4.83 13.63
CA ILE A 156 0.88 4.34 12.24
C ILE A 156 0.67 5.46 11.21
N ASN A 157 0.72 6.72 11.64
CA ASN A 157 0.73 7.89 10.77
C ASN A 157 1.99 8.74 11.03
N GLY A 158 2.79 8.97 9.98
CA GLY A 158 4.08 9.66 10.08
C GLY A 158 3.94 11.16 10.29
N THR A 159 3.02 11.80 9.57
CA THR A 159 2.76 13.24 9.59
C THR A 159 2.35 13.71 10.98
N THR A 160 1.32 13.09 11.56
CA THR A 160 0.85 13.41 12.92
C THR A 160 1.91 13.12 13.97
N ASN A 161 2.63 12.01 13.86
CA ASN A 161 3.71 11.70 14.80
C ASN A 161 4.85 12.73 14.76
N PHE A 162 5.22 13.20 13.56
CA PHE A 162 6.19 14.28 13.41
C PHE A 162 5.69 15.57 14.07
N ILE A 163 4.44 15.95 13.80
CA ILE A 163 3.84 17.17 14.37
C ILE A 163 3.85 17.12 15.90
N LEU A 164 3.34 16.04 16.49
CA LEU A 164 3.30 15.86 17.95
C LEU A 164 4.70 15.83 18.58
N SER A 165 5.67 15.21 17.90
CA SER A 165 7.07 15.18 18.36
C SER A 165 7.69 16.57 18.37
N GLU A 166 7.44 17.38 17.34
CA GLU A 166 7.93 18.76 17.23
C GLU A 166 7.25 19.70 18.23
N MET A 167 5.93 19.59 18.42
CA MET A 167 5.19 20.33 19.44
C MET A 167 5.73 20.03 20.84
N SER A 168 5.86 18.74 21.18
CA SER A 168 6.33 18.29 22.50
C SER A 168 7.78 18.68 22.77
N SER A 169 8.68 18.52 21.80
CA SER A 169 10.12 18.77 21.99
C SER A 169 10.49 20.25 21.99
N LYS A 170 9.74 21.10 21.28
CA LYS A 170 10.07 22.53 21.08
C LYS A 170 9.05 23.49 21.70
N GLY A 171 7.96 23.00 22.28
CA GLY A 171 6.90 23.82 22.88
C GLY A 171 6.23 24.75 21.86
N ARG A 172 6.03 24.27 20.63
CA ARG A 172 5.46 25.06 19.52
C ARG A 172 3.99 24.73 19.33
N SER A 173 3.21 25.69 18.82
CA SER A 173 1.81 25.47 18.48
C SER A 173 1.65 24.53 17.29
N PHE A 174 0.50 23.88 17.21
CA PHE A 174 0.12 23.00 16.11
C PHE A 174 0.27 23.67 14.74
N GLU A 175 -0.24 24.89 14.57
CA GLU A 175 -0.26 25.60 13.28
C GLU A 175 1.16 25.89 12.78
N SER A 176 2.05 26.29 13.69
CA SER A 176 3.45 26.59 13.34
C SER A 176 4.19 25.34 12.87
N VAL A 177 3.94 24.21 13.52
CA VAL A 177 4.58 22.94 13.17
C VAL A 177 3.97 22.36 11.89
N LEU A 178 2.65 22.48 11.69
CA LEU A 178 1.99 22.04 10.47
C LEU A 178 2.52 22.80 9.24
N GLU A 179 2.66 24.12 9.33
CA GLU A 179 3.21 24.94 8.24
C GLU A 179 4.66 24.52 7.90
N GLU A 180 5.45 24.17 8.91
CA GLU A 180 6.81 23.67 8.69
C GLU A 180 6.83 22.25 8.11
N ALA A 181 5.95 21.36 8.57
CA ALA A 181 5.80 20.02 8.02
C ALA A 181 5.47 20.09 6.53
N GLN A 182 4.58 21.00 6.12
CA GLN A 182 4.26 21.25 4.71
C GLN A 182 5.47 21.78 3.92
N LYS A 183 6.19 22.79 4.45
CA LYS A 183 7.39 23.34 3.80
C LYS A 183 8.49 22.29 3.59
N ARG A 184 8.61 21.34 4.50
CA ARG A 184 9.60 20.25 4.46
C ARG A 184 9.11 19.01 3.69
N GLY A 185 7.86 18.98 3.24
CA GLY A 185 7.27 17.85 2.55
C GLY A 185 6.92 16.66 3.45
N TYR A 186 6.83 16.86 4.77
CA TYR A 186 6.31 15.87 5.71
C TYR A 186 4.78 15.81 5.70
N ALA A 187 4.11 16.90 5.33
CA ALA A 187 2.66 16.99 5.19
C ALA A 187 2.31 17.49 3.78
N GLU A 188 1.19 17.02 3.22
CA GLU A 188 0.66 17.53 1.95
C GLU A 188 -0.02 18.90 2.13
N ALA A 189 -0.32 19.56 1.01
CA ALA A 189 -1.02 20.85 1.02
C ALA A 189 -2.41 20.76 1.67
N ASP A 190 -3.11 19.63 1.45
CA ASP A 190 -4.30 19.24 2.20
C ASP A 190 -3.93 18.07 3.14
N PRO A 191 -3.63 18.34 4.41
CA PRO A 191 -3.21 17.33 5.37
C PRO A 191 -4.38 16.65 6.09
N THR A 192 -5.64 16.91 5.69
CA THR A 192 -6.85 16.47 6.41
C THR A 192 -6.83 14.96 6.69
N PHE A 193 -6.41 14.15 5.72
CA PHE A 193 -6.30 12.70 5.88
C PHE A 193 -5.38 12.27 7.02
N ASP A 194 -4.34 13.05 7.29
CA ASP A 194 -3.40 12.78 8.37
C ASP A 194 -3.91 13.34 9.69
N ILE A 195 -4.18 14.65 9.74
CA ILE A 195 -4.41 15.37 11.01
C ILE A 195 -5.77 15.06 11.65
N GLU A 196 -6.75 14.62 10.86
CA GLU A 196 -8.06 14.16 11.35
C GLU A 196 -8.10 12.65 11.62
N GLY A 197 -6.95 11.96 11.54
CA GLY A 197 -6.83 10.54 11.90
C GLY A 197 -7.39 9.55 10.87
N ILE A 198 -7.82 9.99 9.69
CA ILE A 198 -8.44 9.14 8.65
C ILE A 198 -7.44 8.08 8.13
N ASP A 199 -6.18 8.45 7.88
CA ASP A 199 -5.15 7.51 7.47
C ASP A 199 -4.87 6.45 8.55
N ALA A 200 -4.84 6.87 9.81
CA ALA A 200 -4.64 5.97 10.94
C ALA A 200 -5.82 5.02 11.12
N SER A 201 -7.07 5.48 11.00
CA SER A 201 -8.26 4.64 11.11
C SER A 201 -8.32 3.57 10.01
N GLN A 202 -7.97 3.93 8.76
CA GLN A 202 -7.87 2.98 7.66
C GLN A 202 -6.84 1.87 7.93
N LYS A 203 -5.64 2.24 8.39
CA LYS A 203 -4.60 1.27 8.77
C LYS A 203 -5.03 0.41 9.96
N LEU A 204 -5.71 1.00 10.94
CA LEU A 204 -6.21 0.30 12.12
C LEU A 204 -7.31 -0.71 11.76
N SER A 205 -8.21 -0.37 10.83
CA SER A 205 -9.24 -1.30 10.33
C SER A 205 -8.61 -2.55 9.70
N ILE A 206 -7.57 -2.38 8.88
CA ILE A 206 -6.83 -3.49 8.29
C ILE A 206 -6.13 -4.33 9.38
N LEU A 207 -5.42 -3.68 10.31
CA LEU A 207 -4.75 -4.38 11.43
C LEU A 207 -5.71 -5.17 12.30
N THR A 208 -6.88 -4.59 12.59
CA THR A 208 -7.94 -5.21 13.37
C THR A 208 -8.47 -6.43 12.63
N SER A 209 -8.74 -6.29 11.34
CA SER A 209 -9.24 -7.40 10.50
C SER A 209 -8.25 -8.57 10.47
N MET A 210 -6.96 -8.26 10.31
CA MET A 210 -5.90 -9.27 10.30
C MET A 210 -5.65 -9.91 11.67
N SER A 211 -5.83 -9.16 12.77
CA SER A 211 -5.50 -9.64 14.12
C SER A 211 -6.63 -10.43 14.77
N PHE A 212 -7.88 -10.08 14.48
CA PHE A 212 -9.05 -10.65 15.14
C PHE A 212 -9.96 -11.45 14.21
N GLY A 213 -9.66 -11.48 12.90
CA GLY A 213 -10.42 -12.25 11.91
C GLY A 213 -11.84 -11.72 11.68
N MET A 214 -12.07 -10.43 11.90
CA MET A 214 -13.37 -9.77 11.72
C MET A 214 -13.24 -8.49 10.92
N HIS A 215 -14.17 -8.23 9.99
CA HIS A 215 -14.21 -6.94 9.31
C HIS A 215 -14.72 -5.86 10.27
N LEU A 216 -13.99 -4.74 10.35
CA LEU A 216 -14.39 -3.57 11.12
C LEU A 216 -14.60 -2.38 10.17
N PRO A 217 -15.88 -2.03 9.89
CA PRO A 217 -16.22 -0.86 9.09
C PRO A 217 -15.63 0.44 9.67
N LEU A 218 -15.20 1.35 8.80
CA LEU A 218 -14.56 2.61 9.22
C LEU A 218 -15.52 3.53 9.98
N ASP A 219 -16.80 3.51 9.67
CA ASP A 219 -17.85 4.29 10.36
C ASP A 219 -18.11 3.80 11.80
N HIS A 220 -17.63 2.60 12.15
CA HIS A 220 -17.68 2.06 13.50
C HIS A 220 -16.39 2.34 14.31
N LEU A 221 -15.36 2.95 13.70
CA LEU A 221 -14.13 3.34 14.38
C LEU A 221 -14.24 4.76 14.93
N PHE A 222 -14.13 4.89 16.24
CA PHE A 222 -13.91 6.19 16.85
C PHE A 222 -12.59 6.77 16.35
N THR A 223 -12.66 7.96 15.76
CA THR A 223 -11.52 8.67 15.18
C THR A 223 -11.55 10.11 15.68
N GLU A 224 -10.43 10.55 16.25
CA GLU A 224 -10.21 11.93 16.69
C GLU A 224 -8.83 12.35 16.19
N GLY A 225 -8.77 13.57 15.65
CA GLY A 225 -7.55 14.16 15.12
C GLY A 225 -6.62 14.74 16.19
N ILE A 226 -5.61 15.47 15.72
CA ILE A 226 -4.63 16.15 16.58
C ILE A 226 -4.81 17.67 16.59
N THR A 227 -5.82 18.20 15.91
CA THR A 227 -6.05 19.63 15.69
C THR A 227 -6.42 20.40 16.95
N GLU A 228 -7.07 19.75 17.92
CA GLU A 228 -7.48 20.34 19.19
C GLU A 228 -6.44 20.14 20.31
N ILE A 229 -5.25 19.61 19.99
CA ILE A 229 -4.18 19.40 20.97
C ILE A 229 -3.49 20.74 21.26
N PRO A 230 -3.44 21.19 22.53
CA PRO A 230 -2.91 22.49 22.91
C PRO A 230 -1.39 22.63 22.79
#